data_AF-A0A737H5Q1-F1
#
_entry.id   AF-A0A737H5Q1-F1
#
_cell.length_a   1.000
_cell.length_b   1.000
_cell.length_c   1.000
_cell.angle_alpha   90.00
_cell.angle_beta   90.00
_cell.angle_gamma   90.00
#
_symmetry.space_group_name_H-M   'P 1'
#
loop_
_entity.id
_entity.type
_entity.pdbx_description
1 polymer ?
#
loop_
_entity_poly.entity_id
_entity_poly.type
_entity_poly.pdbx_seq_one_letter_code
_entity_poly.pdbx_strand_id
1 'polypeptide(L)'
;MGTPPESSGEKRSLSLTTENISAPPAKQIKEEEDPVTWRTHQINNNLPILQHWRDPTISVMAQAEGRIESLQVTRWGPLFNPIPRQTKARINQDIRWFLHNEGSHDARMNAMMSVSIPLDDSDGYRGRTIYAKTDLTAFTVLGPYSGCLLDSEKTR
;
A
#
# COMPACT_ATOMS: atom_id res chain seq x y z
N MET A 1 -23.02 56.96 -6.32
CA MET A 1 -23.38 56.57 -7.69
C MET A 1 -22.17 55.84 -8.28
N GLY A 2 -22.25 54.53 -8.38
CA GLY A 2 -21.18 53.66 -8.87
C GLY A 2 -21.75 52.26 -9.00
N THR A 3 -22.32 51.96 -10.16
CA THR A 3 -22.84 50.64 -10.55
C THR A 3 -21.67 49.67 -10.77
N PRO A 4 -21.70 48.46 -10.20
CA PRO A 4 -20.80 47.39 -10.64
C PRO A 4 -21.31 46.76 -11.95
N PRO A 5 -20.42 46.36 -12.87
CA PRO A 5 -20.81 45.70 -14.11
C PRO A 5 -21.19 44.22 -13.89
N GLU A 6 -22.21 43.78 -14.64
CA GLU A 6 -22.66 42.40 -14.75
C GLU A 6 -21.53 41.49 -15.24
N SER A 7 -21.19 40.48 -14.44
CA SER A 7 -20.39 39.34 -14.89
C SER A 7 -21.34 38.22 -15.28
N SER A 8 -21.48 38.05 -16.59
CA SER A 8 -22.20 36.96 -17.24
C SER A 8 -21.54 35.61 -16.89
N GLY A 9 -22.15 34.88 -15.96
CA GLY A 9 -21.78 33.50 -15.64
C GLY A 9 -22.42 32.55 -16.64
N GLU A 10 -21.79 32.38 -17.79
CA GLU A 10 -22.16 31.40 -18.80
C GLU A 10 -22.16 30.00 -18.18
N LYS A 11 -23.35 29.39 -18.04
CA LYS A 11 -23.52 27.99 -17.65
C LYS A 11 -22.92 27.13 -18.75
N ARG A 12 -21.64 26.77 -18.62
CA ARG A 12 -21.02 25.79 -19.50
C ARG A 12 -21.59 24.42 -19.16
N SER A 13 -22.59 24.01 -19.93
CA SER A 13 -23.12 22.65 -19.96
C SER A 13 -21.96 21.70 -20.28
N LEU A 14 -21.58 20.85 -19.33
CA LEU A 14 -20.65 19.74 -19.59
C LEU A 14 -21.41 18.71 -20.44
N SER A 15 -21.05 18.62 -21.72
CA SER A 15 -21.46 17.53 -22.59
C SER A 15 -20.94 16.21 -22.01
N LEU A 16 -21.85 15.36 -21.54
CA LEU A 16 -21.59 13.95 -21.27
C LEU A 16 -21.31 13.26 -22.61
N THR A 17 -20.05 13.28 -23.05
CA THR A 17 -19.59 12.30 -24.01
C THR A 17 -19.43 11.00 -23.23
N THR A 18 -20.35 10.06 -23.43
CA THR A 18 -20.17 8.67 -23.05
C THR A 18 -19.01 8.13 -23.88
N GLU A 19 -17.78 8.41 -23.46
CA GLU A 19 -16.63 7.65 -23.89
C GLU A 19 -16.84 6.24 -23.35
N ASN A 20 -17.12 5.33 -24.27
CA ASN A 20 -17.12 3.90 -24.02
C ASN A 20 -15.69 3.53 -23.64
N ILE A 21 -15.42 3.49 -22.33
CA ILE A 21 -14.12 3.08 -21.79
C ILE A 21 -13.99 1.60 -22.12
N SER A 22 -13.40 1.31 -23.28
CA SER A 22 -12.93 -0.02 -23.63
C SER A 22 -12.03 -0.48 -22.49
N ALA A 23 -12.30 -1.68 -21.96
CA ALA A 23 -11.43 -2.32 -21.00
C ALA A 23 -9.98 -2.28 -21.55
N PRO A 24 -8.99 -1.89 -20.73
CA PRO A 24 -7.60 -1.90 -21.17
C PRO A 24 -7.26 -3.33 -21.66
N PRO A 25 -6.49 -3.46 -22.76
CA PRO A 25 -6.10 -4.77 -23.25
C PRO A 25 -5.39 -5.53 -22.13
N ALA A 26 -5.74 -6.80 -21.97
CA ALA A 26 -5.10 -7.67 -20.99
C ALA A 26 -3.58 -7.67 -21.23
N LYS A 27 -2.82 -7.03 -20.33
CA LYS A 27 -1.35 -7.09 -20.38
C LYS A 27 -0.93 -8.54 -20.25
N GLN A 28 -0.29 -9.07 -21.28
CA GLN A 28 0.29 -10.40 -21.23
C GLN A 28 1.48 -10.39 -20.27
N ILE A 29 1.23 -10.77 -19.02
CA ILE A 29 2.30 -11.09 -18.07
C ILE A 29 2.85 -12.44 -18.52
N LYS A 30 3.97 -12.45 -19.24
CA LYS A 30 4.71 -13.69 -19.46
C LYS A 30 5.39 -14.06 -18.14
N GLU A 31 5.11 -15.26 -17.64
CA GLU A 31 5.85 -15.83 -16.51
C GLU A 31 7.32 -16.01 -16.92
N GLU A 32 8.21 -15.56 -16.04
CA GLU A 32 9.65 -15.85 -16.13
C GLU A 32 9.84 -17.34 -15.81
N GLU A 33 10.39 -18.09 -16.77
CA GLU A 33 10.74 -19.52 -16.62
C GLU A 33 11.98 -19.74 -15.72
N ASP A 34 12.63 -18.67 -15.28
CA ASP A 34 13.83 -18.74 -14.44
C ASP A 34 13.41 -18.74 -12.96
N PRO A 35 13.66 -19.83 -12.20
CA PRO A 35 13.44 -19.81 -10.76
C PRO A 35 14.37 -18.75 -10.19
N VAL A 36 13.84 -17.59 -9.81
CA VAL A 36 14.56 -16.47 -9.19
C VAL A 36 15.61 -17.02 -8.21
N THR A 37 16.83 -17.19 -8.70
CA THR A 37 17.93 -17.76 -7.94
C THR A 37 18.47 -16.62 -7.14
N TRP A 38 18.01 -16.55 -5.91
CA TRP A 38 18.43 -15.62 -4.88
C TRP A 38 19.96 -15.57 -4.90
N ARG A 39 20.54 -14.50 -5.41
CA ARG A 39 21.80 -13.99 -4.84
C ARG A 39 21.45 -13.46 -3.44
N THR A 40 21.18 -14.40 -2.54
CA THR A 40 21.42 -14.43 -1.09
C THR A 40 21.28 -13.12 -0.30
N HIS A 41 20.29 -12.27 -0.61
CA HIS A 41 19.64 -11.55 0.48
C HIS A 41 18.80 -12.58 1.22
N GLN A 42 19.38 -13.22 2.24
CA GLN A 42 18.62 -13.95 3.24
C GLN A 42 17.77 -12.92 3.98
N ILE A 43 16.52 -12.78 3.56
CA ILE A 43 15.56 -11.92 4.25
C ILE A 43 15.11 -12.70 5.48
N ASN A 44 15.42 -12.17 6.66
CA ASN A 44 14.91 -12.73 7.91
C ASN A 44 13.49 -12.20 8.15
N ASN A 45 12.48 -12.99 7.78
CA ASN A 45 11.07 -12.64 7.97
C ASN A 45 10.65 -12.63 9.45
N ASN A 46 11.49 -13.12 10.37
CA ASN A 46 11.22 -13.13 11.80
C ASN A 46 11.62 -11.82 12.50
N LEU A 47 12.15 -10.83 11.78
CA LEU A 47 12.43 -9.52 12.36
C LEU A 47 11.12 -8.76 12.61
N PRO A 48 11.09 -7.88 13.62
CA PRO A 48 9.96 -6.97 13.84
C PRO A 48 9.60 -6.17 12.59
N ILE A 49 8.34 -5.75 12.49
CA ILE A 49 7.86 -4.90 11.38
C ILE A 49 8.66 -3.60 11.28
N LEU A 50 8.77 -2.87 12.40
CA LEU A 50 9.51 -1.61 12.47
C LEU A 50 10.77 -1.79 13.33
N GLN A 51 11.90 -1.84 12.65
CA GLN A 51 13.17 -2.28 13.20
C GLN A 51 14.02 -1.07 13.62
N HIS A 52 14.78 -1.23 14.71
CA HIS A 52 15.79 -0.24 15.07
C HIS A 52 16.98 -0.34 14.10
N TRP A 53 17.50 0.81 13.64
CA TRP A 53 18.50 0.82 12.56
C TRP A 53 19.85 0.20 12.93
N ARG A 54 20.25 0.24 14.21
CA ARG A 54 21.50 -0.40 14.70
C ARG A 54 21.33 -1.86 15.06
N ASP A 55 20.14 -2.25 15.49
CA ASP A 55 19.84 -3.58 15.97
C ASP A 55 18.44 -3.97 15.49
N PRO A 56 18.34 -4.69 14.37
CA PRO A 56 17.06 -4.95 13.73
C PRO A 56 16.17 -5.90 14.53
N THR A 57 16.68 -6.53 15.61
CA THR A 57 15.88 -7.38 16.49
C THR A 57 14.98 -6.58 17.43
N ILE A 58 15.24 -5.27 17.57
CA ILE A 58 14.47 -4.37 18.43
C ILE A 58 13.25 -3.85 17.66
N SER A 59 12.05 -4.10 18.20
CA SER A 59 10.80 -3.50 17.71
C SER A 59 10.65 -2.07 18.24
N VAL A 60 10.85 -1.10 17.35
CA VAL A 60 10.65 0.34 17.67
C VAL A 60 9.17 0.62 17.95
N MET A 61 8.28 -0.04 17.21
CA MET A 61 6.84 0.09 17.44
C MET A 61 6.46 -0.35 18.86
N ALA A 62 6.94 -1.52 19.31
CA ALA A 62 6.61 -2.01 20.65
C ALA A 62 7.16 -1.09 21.76
N GLN A 63 8.33 -0.47 21.54
CA GLN A 63 8.88 0.50 22.49
C GLN A 63 8.06 1.79 22.58
N ALA A 64 7.58 2.29 21.44
CA ALA A 64 6.85 3.56 21.38
C ALA A 64 5.38 3.41 21.83
N GLU A 65 4.72 2.33 21.41
CA GLU A 65 3.27 2.19 21.52
C GLU A 65 2.84 1.12 22.54
N GLY A 66 3.78 0.29 23.02
CA GLY A 66 3.52 -0.74 24.02
C GLY A 66 2.84 -1.98 23.45
N ARG A 67 1.73 -2.40 24.07
CA ARG A 67 1.08 -3.69 23.81
C ARG A 67 0.26 -3.66 22.51
N ILE A 68 0.47 -4.64 21.64
CA ILE A 68 -0.21 -4.76 20.33
C ILE A 68 -1.74 -4.76 20.48
N GLU A 69 -2.27 -5.37 21.54
CA GLU A 69 -3.71 -5.47 21.77
C GLU A 69 -4.38 -4.10 21.95
N SER A 70 -3.63 -3.11 22.45
CA SER A 70 -4.10 -1.73 22.61
C SER A 70 -3.97 -0.88 21.34
N LEU A 71 -3.27 -1.37 20.31
CA LEU A 71 -3.00 -0.59 19.11
C LEU A 71 -4.24 -0.47 18.23
N GLN A 72 -4.51 0.76 17.81
CA GLN A 72 -5.53 1.10 16.83
C GLN A 72 -5.22 2.43 16.17
N VAL A 73 -5.61 2.54 14.90
CA VAL A 73 -5.58 3.81 14.18
C VAL A 73 -6.66 4.72 14.74
N THR A 74 -6.25 5.69 15.53
CA THR A 74 -7.14 6.71 16.12
C THR A 74 -7.27 7.95 15.25
N ARG A 75 -6.22 8.30 14.49
CA ARG A 75 -6.18 9.49 13.64
C ARG A 75 -6.22 9.11 12.16
N TRP A 76 -7.39 9.26 11.56
CA TRP A 76 -7.58 9.05 10.12
C TRP A 76 -7.29 10.33 9.34
N GLY A 77 -6.52 10.21 8.26
CA GLY A 77 -6.23 11.35 7.38
C GLY A 77 -7.45 11.78 6.54
N PRO A 78 -7.41 12.94 5.88
CA PRO A 78 -8.52 13.46 5.07
C PRO A 78 -9.06 12.47 4.04
N LEU A 79 -8.16 11.69 3.41
CA LEU A 79 -8.51 10.64 2.44
C LEU A 79 -9.36 9.51 3.04
N PHE A 80 -9.19 9.23 4.34
CA PHE A 80 -9.84 8.11 5.02
C PHE A 80 -10.98 8.56 5.95
N ASN A 81 -11.14 9.87 6.16
CA ASN A 81 -12.23 10.42 6.97
C ASN A 81 -13.62 10.01 6.47
N PRO A 82 -13.93 10.04 5.15
CA PRO A 82 -15.25 9.68 4.63
C PRO A 82 -15.59 8.19 4.74
N ILE A 83 -14.62 7.33 5.06
CA ILE A 83 -14.81 5.88 5.09
C ILE A 83 -15.79 5.50 6.22
N PRO A 84 -16.74 4.57 5.97
CA PRO A 84 -17.67 4.09 7.00
C PRO A 84 -16.96 3.54 8.23
N ARG A 85 -17.57 3.73 9.41
CA ARG A 85 -17.04 3.24 10.68
C ARG A 85 -16.77 1.72 10.67
N GLN A 86 -17.66 0.95 10.02
CA GLN A 86 -17.50 -0.50 9.89
C GLN A 86 -16.25 -0.88 9.08
N THR A 87 -15.97 -0.16 7.99
CA THR A 87 -14.76 -0.37 7.19
C THR A 87 -13.51 -0.01 7.99
N LYS A 88 -13.52 1.08 8.76
CA LYS A 88 -12.42 1.45 9.67
C LYS A 88 -12.18 0.40 10.75
N ALA A 89 -13.25 -0.22 11.27
CA ALA A 89 -13.14 -1.32 12.23
C ALA A 89 -12.51 -2.56 11.60
N ARG A 90 -12.92 -2.93 10.38
CA ARG A 90 -12.32 -4.01 9.60
C ARG A 90 -10.82 -3.77 9.35
N ILE A 91 -10.45 -2.56 8.91
CA ILE A 91 -9.04 -2.18 8.70
C ILE A 91 -8.23 -2.34 10.00
N ASN A 92 -8.75 -1.86 11.13
CA ASN A 92 -8.07 -2.05 12.42
C ASN A 92 -7.90 -3.52 12.80
N GLN A 93 -8.91 -4.36 12.51
CA GLN A 93 -8.83 -5.80 12.75
C GLN A 93 -7.74 -6.45 11.88
N ASP A 94 -7.67 -6.08 10.60
CA ASP A 94 -6.61 -6.55 9.70
C ASP A 94 -5.23 -6.10 10.18
N ILE A 95 -5.07 -4.82 10.57
CA ILE A 95 -3.82 -4.30 11.13
C ILE A 95 -3.39 -5.11 12.35
N ARG A 96 -4.30 -5.33 13.32
CA ARG A 96 -4.00 -6.14 14.51
C ARG A 96 -3.62 -7.56 14.16
N TRP A 97 -4.26 -8.16 13.16
CA TRP A 97 -3.86 -9.48 12.69
C TRP A 97 -2.41 -9.48 12.22
N PHE A 98 -1.96 -8.50 11.44
CA PHE A 98 -0.58 -8.41 11.00
C PHE A 98 0.38 -8.26 12.19
N LEU A 99 0.07 -7.38 13.14
CA LEU A 99 0.90 -7.18 14.33
C LEU A 99 1.00 -8.44 15.20
N HIS A 100 -0.08 -9.20 15.35
CA HIS A 100 -0.05 -10.45 16.13
C HIS A 100 0.66 -11.61 15.42
N ASN A 101 0.73 -11.58 14.09
CA ASN A 101 1.29 -12.67 13.28
C ASN A 101 2.65 -12.29 12.65
N GLU A 102 3.38 -11.35 13.26
CA GLU A 102 4.77 -11.03 12.87
C GLU A 102 5.61 -12.32 12.76
N GLY A 103 6.45 -12.41 11.73
CA GLY A 103 7.17 -13.66 11.41
C GLY A 103 6.41 -14.65 10.53
N SER A 104 5.10 -14.48 10.32
CA SER A 104 4.25 -15.46 9.64
C SER A 104 3.31 -14.84 8.59
N HIS A 105 3.73 -13.75 7.93
CA HIS A 105 2.93 -13.07 6.91
C HIS A 105 3.00 -13.73 5.51
N ASP A 106 4.05 -14.49 5.23
CA ASP A 106 4.38 -15.00 3.89
C ASP A 106 3.24 -15.81 3.28
N ALA A 107 2.64 -16.72 4.04
CA ALA A 107 1.55 -17.56 3.55
C ALA A 107 0.36 -16.73 3.06
N ARG A 108 0.00 -15.67 3.81
CA ARG A 108 -1.10 -14.76 3.44
C ARG A 108 -0.73 -13.92 2.22
N MET A 109 0.49 -13.39 2.17
CA MET A 109 0.95 -12.59 1.03
C MET A 109 1.04 -13.42 -0.25
N ASN A 110 1.63 -14.61 -0.20
CA ASN A 110 1.77 -15.53 -1.34
C ASN A 110 0.43 -16.09 -1.84
N ALA A 111 -0.59 -16.12 -0.98
CA ALA A 111 -1.95 -16.44 -1.39
C ALA A 111 -2.59 -15.30 -2.19
N MET A 112 -2.38 -14.05 -1.78
CA MET A 112 -3.02 -12.88 -2.40
C MET A 112 -2.25 -12.30 -3.60
N MET A 113 -0.92 -12.47 -3.62
CA MET A 113 -0.03 -11.76 -4.53
C MET A 113 1.00 -12.70 -5.18
N SER A 114 1.45 -12.32 -6.37
CA SER A 114 2.64 -12.86 -7.03
C SER A 114 3.63 -11.74 -7.31
N VAL A 115 4.90 -12.10 -7.46
CA VAL A 115 5.97 -11.18 -7.84
C VAL A 115 6.58 -11.70 -9.14
N SER A 116 6.65 -10.86 -10.16
CA SER A 116 7.32 -11.18 -11.41
C SER A 116 7.99 -9.93 -11.99
N ILE A 117 8.92 -10.14 -12.93
CA ILE A 117 9.51 -9.05 -13.71
C ILE A 117 8.75 -8.99 -15.04
N PRO A 118 8.02 -7.89 -15.32
CA PRO A 118 7.36 -7.72 -16.61
C PRO A 118 8.40 -7.67 -17.75
N LEU A 119 8.16 -8.43 -18.82
CA LEU A 119 9.01 -8.47 -20.02
C LEU A 119 8.56 -7.49 -21.13
N ASP A 120 7.44 -6.79 -20.93
CA ASP A 120 6.94 -5.74 -21.81
C ASP A 120 7.73 -4.43 -21.60
N ASP A 121 8.98 -4.43 -22.06
CA ASP A 121 9.94 -3.32 -21.93
C ASP A 121 9.70 -2.15 -22.94
N SER A 122 8.46 -1.83 -23.32
CA SER A 122 8.23 -0.65 -24.17
C SER A 122 8.63 0.66 -23.48
N ASP A 123 8.61 0.67 -22.15
CA ASP A 123 8.84 1.85 -21.30
C ASP A 123 10.10 1.72 -20.42
N GLY A 124 10.94 0.71 -20.67
CA GLY A 124 12.17 0.43 -19.90
C GLY A 124 11.98 -0.48 -18.67
N TYR A 125 13.10 -1.00 -18.17
CA TYR A 125 13.14 -1.99 -17.08
C TYR A 125 12.55 -1.44 -15.77
N ARG A 126 11.45 -2.06 -15.31
CA ARG A 126 10.72 -1.66 -14.08
C ARG A 126 11.13 -2.46 -12.83
N GLY A 127 11.99 -3.47 -12.99
CA GLY A 127 12.33 -4.39 -11.91
C GLY A 127 11.15 -5.26 -11.49
N ARG A 128 11.22 -5.81 -10.26
CA ARG A 128 10.18 -6.69 -9.72
C ARG A 128 8.88 -5.92 -9.46
N THR A 129 7.78 -6.48 -9.94
CA THR A 129 6.43 -5.92 -9.80
C THR A 129 5.54 -6.90 -9.05
N ILE A 130 4.66 -6.37 -8.19
CA ILE A 130 3.69 -7.16 -7.43
C ILE A 130 2.36 -7.16 -8.19
N TYR A 131 1.78 -8.36 -8.38
CA TYR A 131 0.50 -8.56 -9.02
C TYR A 131 -0.47 -9.25 -8.07
N ALA A 132 -1.73 -8.84 -8.07
CA ALA A 132 -2.77 -9.53 -7.33
C ALA A 132 -3.16 -10.84 -8.02
N LYS A 133 -3.21 -11.94 -7.27
CA LYS A 133 -3.67 -13.25 -7.74
C LYS A 133 -5.20 -13.38 -7.69
N THR A 134 -5.85 -12.52 -6.92
CA THR A 134 -7.28 -12.50 -6.69
C THR A 134 -7.80 -11.07 -6.71
N ASP A 135 -9.10 -10.90 -6.94
CA ASP A 135 -9.73 -9.58 -6.79
C ASP A 135 -9.59 -9.06 -5.35
N LEU A 136 -9.11 -7.83 -5.23
CA LEU A 136 -8.92 -7.17 -3.95
C LEU A 136 -10.03 -6.16 -3.74
N THR A 137 -10.82 -6.37 -2.68
CA THR A 137 -11.84 -5.38 -2.32
C THR A 137 -11.20 -4.05 -1.91
N ALA A 138 -11.91 -2.94 -2.09
CA ALA A 138 -11.44 -1.65 -1.62
C ALA A 138 -11.08 -1.70 -0.12
N PHE A 139 -9.98 -1.05 0.23
CA PHE A 139 -9.42 -1.01 1.58
C PHE A 139 -8.99 -2.38 2.13
N THR A 140 -8.59 -3.32 1.26
CA THR A 140 -7.88 -4.52 1.70
C THR A 140 -6.50 -4.12 2.22
N VAL A 141 -6.17 -4.51 3.45
CA VAL A 141 -4.85 -4.28 4.03
C VAL A 141 -3.90 -5.36 3.53
N LEU A 142 -2.89 -4.95 2.76
CA LEU A 142 -1.95 -5.88 2.13
C LEU A 142 -0.86 -6.36 3.08
N GLY A 143 -0.55 -5.55 4.09
CA GLY A 143 0.46 -5.84 5.08
C GLY A 143 1.19 -4.57 5.51
N PRO A 144 2.01 -4.68 6.55
CA PRO A 144 2.87 -3.60 6.97
C PRO A 144 3.99 -3.38 5.94
N TYR A 145 4.42 -2.13 5.78
CA TYR A 145 5.74 -1.88 5.22
C TYR A 145 6.77 -2.18 6.31
N SER A 146 7.63 -3.18 6.08
CA SER A 146 8.62 -3.61 7.06
C SER A 146 10.00 -3.06 6.72
N GLY A 147 10.75 -2.65 7.74
CA GLY A 147 12.11 -2.16 7.55
C GLY A 147 12.68 -1.37 8.73
N CYS A 148 13.89 -0.87 8.55
CA CYS A 148 14.57 -0.05 9.54
C CYS A 148 13.96 1.36 9.59
N LEU A 149 13.63 1.83 10.78
CA LEU A 149 13.34 3.23 11.01
C LEU A 149 14.66 4.01 10.98
N LEU A 150 14.85 4.80 9.94
CA LEU A 150 15.97 5.72 9.84
C LEU A 150 15.59 7.04 10.50
N ASP A 151 16.47 7.54 11.37
CA ASP A 151 16.34 8.90 11.87
C ASP A 151 16.42 9.85 10.67
N SER A 152 15.41 10.71 10.50
CA SER A 152 15.50 11.78 9.52
C SER A 152 16.72 12.63 9.86
N GLU A 153 17.56 12.93 8.86
CA GLU A 153 18.58 13.98 9.03
C GLU A 153 17.87 15.22 9.57
N LYS A 154 18.19 15.60 10.80
CA LYS A 154 17.75 16.89 11.33
C LYS A 154 18.43 17.93 10.45
N THR A 155 17.68 18.54 9.53
CA THR A 155 18.13 19.75 8.85
C THR A 155 18.47 20.74 9.96
N ARG A 156 19.77 20.99 10.11
CA ARG A 156 20.34 21.85 11.15
C ARG A 156 20.05 23.32 10.86
#